data_AF-A0A3R9LHM1-F1
#
_entry.id   AF-A0A3R9LHM1-F1
#
_cell.length_a   1.000
_cell.length_b   1.000
_cell.length_c   1.000
_cell.angle_alpha   90.00
_cell.angle_beta   90.00
_cell.angle_gamma   90.00
#
_symmetry.space_group_name_H-M   'P 1'
#
loop_
_entity.id
_entity.type
_entity.pdbx_description
1 polymer ?
#
loop_
_entity_poly.entity_id
_entity_poly.type
_entity_poly.pdbx_seq_one_letter_code
_entity_poly.pdbx_strand_id
1 'polypeptide(L)'
;MELMNKTRVTDSLAVVIGPESIEVLVTEGFLFDVAIRFVKVDETNLDQGNEKPVFTPEYKLVTVAKYKEKPIFESEEDIRKFEKQAKEVKSLFAFAKVNKQNWFNTALYPGVLTEKVGF
;
A
#
# COMPACT_ATOMS: atom_id res chain seq x y z
N MET A 1 -4.31 1.43 -25.17
CA MET A 1 -3.17 1.68 -24.25
C MET A 1 -3.79 2.24 -22.98
N GLU A 2 -3.81 1.47 -21.89
CA GLU A 2 -4.28 2.00 -20.60
C GLU A 2 -3.24 2.98 -20.06
N LEU A 3 -3.67 4.19 -19.70
CA LEU A 3 -2.82 5.17 -19.05
C LEU A 3 -2.47 4.65 -17.65
N MET A 4 -1.27 4.08 -17.49
CA MET A 4 -0.71 3.79 -16.19
C MET A 4 -0.15 5.09 -15.58
N ASN A 5 -0.83 5.63 -14.57
CA ASN A 5 -0.40 6.84 -13.87
C ASN A 5 0.77 6.53 -12.93
N LYS A 6 2.01 6.64 -13.45
CA LYS A 6 3.22 6.51 -12.65
C LYS A 6 3.50 7.80 -11.89
N THR A 7 3.51 7.71 -10.56
CA THR A 7 3.83 8.83 -9.65
C THR A 7 5.13 8.53 -8.92
N ARG A 8 6.16 9.36 -9.11
CA ARG A 8 7.41 9.27 -8.32
C ARG A 8 7.16 9.87 -6.94
N VAL A 9 7.49 9.11 -5.88
CA VAL A 9 7.24 9.53 -4.49
C VAL A 9 8.55 9.92 -3.80
N THR A 10 9.62 9.16 -4.04
CA THR A 10 10.97 9.44 -3.55
C THR A 10 12.01 9.21 -4.65
N ASP A 11 13.29 9.32 -4.30
CA ASP A 11 14.36 9.01 -5.24
C ASP A 11 14.30 7.55 -5.71
N SER A 12 13.98 6.64 -4.80
CA SER A 12 14.03 5.18 -5.02
C SER A 12 12.65 4.52 -5.20
N LEU A 13 11.55 5.23 -4.92
CA LEU A 13 10.20 4.66 -4.88
C LEU A 13 9.23 5.43 -5.80
N ALA A 14 8.49 4.67 -6.60
CA ALA A 14 7.37 5.18 -7.40
C ALA A 14 6.16 4.25 -7.27
N VAL A 15 4.97 4.78 -7.54
CA VAL A 15 3.71 4.03 -7.52
C VAL A 15 3.06 4.10 -8.89
N VAL A 16 2.55 2.96 -9.34
CA VAL A 16 1.71 2.84 -10.53
C VAL A 16 0.35 2.33 -10.09
N ILE A 17 -0.71 2.95 -10.61
CA ILE A 17 -2.08 2.58 -10.30
C ILE A 17 -2.74 2.13 -11.59
N GLY A 18 -3.30 0.94 -11.56
CA GLY A 18 -4.12 0.37 -12.63
C GLY A 18 -5.46 -0.09 -12.08
N PRO A 19 -6.32 -0.65 -12.94
CA PRO A 19 -7.56 -1.28 -12.50
C PRO A 19 -7.29 -2.34 -11.44
N GLU A 20 -7.93 -2.19 -10.28
CA GLU A 20 -7.83 -3.03 -9.08
C GLU A 20 -6.39 -3.36 -8.66
N SER A 21 -5.43 -2.48 -8.99
CA SER A 21 -3.99 -2.76 -8.82
C SER A 21 -3.22 -1.51 -8.39
N ILE A 22 -2.32 -1.72 -7.45
CA ILE A 22 -1.33 -0.73 -7.03
C ILE A 22 0.03 -1.43 -6.99
N GLU A 23 0.94 -0.96 -7.82
CA GLU A 23 2.29 -1.48 -7.91
C GLU A 23 3.27 -0.45 -7.35
N VAL A 24 4.18 -0.91 -6.49
CA VAL A 24 5.29 -0.11 -5.98
C VAL A 24 6.54 -0.50 -6.77
N LEU A 25 7.07 0.45 -7.53
CA LEU A 25 8.32 0.29 -8.24
C LEU A 25 9.46 0.75 -7.33
N VAL A 26 10.44 -0.13 -7.14
CA VAL A 26 11.65 0.14 -6.35
C VAL A 26 12.88 0.11 -7.25
N THR A 27 13.86 0.96 -6.99
CA THR A 27 15.14 0.91 -7.71
C THR A 27 15.98 -0.29 -7.28
N GLU A 28 16.96 -0.67 -8.10
CA GLU A 28 17.93 -1.70 -7.76
C GLU A 28 18.68 -1.34 -6.46
N GLY A 29 19.02 -2.36 -5.67
CA GLY A 29 19.71 -2.17 -4.38
C GLY A 29 18.84 -1.63 -3.23
N PHE A 30 17.53 -1.47 -3.45
CA PHE A 30 16.58 -1.19 -2.37
C PHE A 30 16.38 -2.44 -1.49
N LEU A 31 16.54 -2.28 -0.18
CA LEU A 31 16.63 -3.34 0.83
C LEU A 31 15.26 -3.90 1.24
N PHE A 32 14.18 -3.19 0.91
CA PHE A 32 12.82 -3.58 1.28
C PHE A 32 12.01 -4.03 0.05
N ASP A 33 11.24 -5.09 0.23
CA ASP A 33 10.06 -5.37 -0.58
C ASP A 33 8.90 -4.55 -0.02
N VAL A 34 8.36 -3.65 -0.83
CA VAL A 34 7.34 -2.71 -0.41
C VAL A 34 6.06 -2.95 -1.20
N ALA A 35 4.93 -2.97 -0.51
CA ALA A 35 3.62 -3.16 -1.12
C ALA A 35 2.59 -2.20 -0.53
N ILE A 36 1.70 -1.71 -1.39
CA ILE A 36 0.53 -0.93 -1.02
C ILE A 36 -0.68 -1.62 -1.65
N ARG A 37 -1.71 -1.91 -0.86
CA ARG A 37 -2.89 -2.66 -1.32
C ARG A 37 -4.16 -2.11 -0.69
N PHE A 38 -5.27 -2.22 -1.40
CA PHE A 38 -6.59 -2.16 -0.79
C PHE A 38 -7.06 -3.59 -0.54
N VAL A 39 -7.31 -3.92 0.73
CA VAL A 39 -7.81 -5.25 1.12
C VAL A 39 -9.25 -5.13 1.55
N LYS A 40 -10.08 -6.08 1.13
CA LYS A 40 -11.45 -6.20 1.63
C LYS A 40 -11.40 -6.38 3.15
N VAL A 41 -12.26 -5.68 3.85
CA VAL A 41 -12.50 -5.94 5.27
C VAL A 41 -13.47 -7.11 5.31
N ASP A 42 -13.03 -8.29 5.75
CA ASP A 42 -13.93 -9.42 5.94
C ASP A 42 -14.99 -9.05 6.98
N GLU A 43 -16.24 -8.99 6.56
CA GLU A 43 -17.38 -8.94 7.45
C GLU A 43 -17.62 -10.36 7.95
N THR A 44 -17.23 -10.64 9.20
CA THR A 44 -17.78 -11.79 9.93
C THR A 44 -19.31 -11.64 9.89
N ASN A 45 -19.95 -12.43 9.01
CA ASN A 45 -21.39 -12.43 8.83
C ASN A 45 -22.05 -12.63 10.20
N LEU A 46 -22.78 -11.60 10.64
CA LEU A 46 -23.74 -11.70 11.71
C LEU A 46 -24.83 -12.65 11.23
N ASP A 47 -24.76 -13.89 11.72
CA ASP A 47 -25.90 -14.79 11.74
C ASP A 47 -27.06 -14.08 12.44
N GLN A 48 -28.06 -13.65 11.67
CA GLN A 48 -29.49 -13.76 12.02
C GLN A 48 -30.38 -13.10 10.96
N GLY A 49 -31.10 -13.96 10.22
CA GLY A 49 -32.44 -13.65 9.72
C GLY A 49 -32.53 -12.97 8.35
N ASN A 50 -32.86 -13.77 7.33
CA ASN A 50 -33.68 -13.42 6.17
C ASN A 50 -33.64 -11.96 5.68
N GLU A 51 -32.64 -11.62 4.88
CA GLU A 51 -32.72 -10.79 3.67
C GLU A 51 -31.31 -10.80 3.07
N LYS A 52 -31.14 -11.09 1.77
CA LYS A 52 -29.81 -11.07 1.13
C LYS A 52 -29.23 -9.68 1.34
N PRO A 53 -28.20 -9.49 2.18
CA PRO A 53 -27.71 -8.16 2.38
C PRO A 53 -26.88 -7.81 1.15
N VAL A 54 -27.32 -6.78 0.44
CA VAL A 54 -26.56 -6.16 -0.64
C VAL A 54 -25.46 -5.33 0.02
N PHE A 55 -24.46 -6.00 0.60
CA PHE A 55 -23.35 -5.30 1.23
C PHE A 55 -22.41 -4.78 0.14
N THR A 56 -22.25 -3.46 0.10
CA THR A 56 -21.20 -2.80 -0.69
C THR A 56 -19.85 -3.17 -0.06
N PRO A 57 -18.92 -3.82 -0.77
CA PRO A 57 -17.66 -4.25 -0.18
C PRO A 57 -16.87 -3.06 0.40
N GLU A 58 -16.44 -3.17 1.65
CA GLU A 58 -15.53 -2.21 2.29
C GLU A 58 -14.07 -2.63 2.09
N TYR A 59 -13.22 -1.65 1.79
CA TYR A 59 -11.78 -1.87 1.68
C TYR A 59 -11.01 -0.98 2.64
N LYS A 60 -9.83 -1.43 3.08
CA LYS A 60 -8.87 -0.60 3.82
C LYS A 60 -7.52 -0.55 3.10
N LEU A 61 -6.85 0.59 3.21
CA LEU A 61 -5.47 0.74 2.77
C LEU A 61 -4.55 -0.05 3.70
N VAL A 62 -3.71 -0.91 3.14
CA VAL A 62 -2.65 -1.62 3.84
C VAL A 62 -1.32 -1.31 3.17
N THR A 63 -0.34 -0.92 3.98
CA THR A 63 1.04 -0.66 3.57
C THR A 63 1.97 -1.64 4.25
N VAL A 64 2.83 -2.31 3.48
CA VAL A 64 3.77 -3.31 3.98
C VAL A 64 5.16 -2.97 3.46
N ALA A 65 6.16 -3.07 4.33
CA ALA A 65 7.55 -3.08 3.95
C ALA A 65 8.24 -4.21 4.69
N LYS A 66 8.80 -5.15 3.94
CA LYS A 66 9.54 -6.29 4.46
C LYS A 66 10.98 -6.17 4.02
N TYR A 67 11.93 -6.31 4.94
CA TYR A 67 13.33 -6.40 4.54
C TYR A 67 13.53 -7.68 3.73
N LYS A 68 14.18 -7.59 2.56
CA LYS A 68 14.33 -8.70 1.61
C LYS A 68 14.99 -9.93 2.23
N GLU A 69 16.07 -9.67 2.97
CA GLU A 69 16.84 -10.69 3.69
C GLU A 69 16.89 -10.39 5.20
N LYS A 70 17.50 -11.26 6.01
CA LYS A 70 17.73 -10.92 7.41
C LYS A 70 18.77 -9.80 7.46
N PRO A 71 18.49 -8.62 8.04
CA PRO A 71 19.44 -7.54 8.07
C PRO A 71 20.66 -7.92 8.91
N ILE A 72 21.85 -7.78 8.32
CA ILE A 72 23.15 -7.86 9.00
C ILE A 72 23.83 -6.51 8.75
N PHE A 73 24.30 -5.87 9.82
CA PHE A 73 24.99 -4.58 9.76
C PHE A 73 26.42 -4.79 10.22
N GLU A 74 27.36 -4.71 9.29
CA GLU A 74 28.79 -4.93 9.57
C GLU A 74 29.57 -3.61 9.62
N SER A 75 28.98 -2.55 9.07
CA SER A 75 29.57 -1.21 8.99
C SER A 75 28.59 -0.09 9.32
N GLU A 76 29.14 1.09 9.61
CA GLU A 76 28.34 2.32 9.74
C GLU A 76 27.63 2.67 8.41
N GLU A 77 28.23 2.34 7.27
CA GLU A 77 27.64 2.58 5.95
C GLU A 77 26.37 1.75 5.74
N ASP A 78 26.34 0.50 6.22
CA ASP A 78 25.13 -0.35 6.16
C ASP A 78 23.98 0.27 6.96
N ILE A 79 24.29 0.78 8.15
CA ILE A 79 23.31 1.46 9.02
C ILE A 79 22.79 2.72 8.31
N ARG A 80 23.68 3.57 7.79
CA ARG A 80 23.30 4.78 7.06
C ARG A 80 22.43 4.48 5.84
N LYS A 81 22.75 3.43 5.08
CA LYS A 81 21.96 2.98 3.93
C LYS A 81 20.57 2.53 4.36
N PHE A 82 20.47 1.73 5.41
CA PHE A 82 19.18 1.30 5.97
C PHE A 82 18.34 2.48 6.45
N GLU A 83 18.91 3.40 7.23
CA GLU A 83 18.20 4.58 7.73
C GLU A 83 17.66 5.44 6.58
N LYS A 84 18.48 5.66 5.54
CA LYS A 84 18.06 6.42 4.36
C LYS A 84 16.85 5.75 3.69
N GLN A 85 16.93 4.45 3.42
CA GLN A 85 15.85 3.75 2.74
C GLN A 85 14.59 3.61 3.61
N ALA A 86 14.74 3.41 4.93
CA ALA A 86 13.62 3.38 5.86
C ALA A 86 12.88 4.73 5.92
N LYS A 87 13.60 5.86 5.82
CA LYS A 87 12.99 7.19 5.67
C LYS A 87 12.20 7.29 4.37
N GLU A 88 12.71 6.76 3.26
CA GLU A 88 11.96 6.73 1.99
C GLU A 88 10.67 5.89 2.10
N VAL A 89 10.73 4.71 2.72
CA VAL A 89 9.53 3.87 2.99
C VAL A 89 8.51 4.64 3.83
N LYS A 90 8.96 5.34 4.88
CA LYS A 90 8.09 6.17 5.73
C LYS A 90 7.40 7.27 4.92
N SER A 91 8.13 7.95 4.04
CA SER A 91 7.58 8.96 3.14
C SER A 91 6.55 8.37 2.18
N LEU A 92 6.81 7.19 1.63
CA LEU A 92 5.85 6.48 0.78
C LEU A 92 4.55 6.15 1.53
N PHE A 93 4.63 5.67 2.78
CA PHE A 93 3.45 5.34 3.56
C PHE A 93 2.63 6.59 3.92
N ALA A 94 3.30 7.69 4.27
CA ALA A 94 2.64 8.97 4.48
C ALA A 94 1.94 9.45 3.20
N PHE A 95 2.62 9.35 2.05
CA PHE A 95 2.06 9.70 0.75
C PHE A 95 0.82 8.87 0.41
N ALA A 96 0.88 7.55 0.60
CA ALA A 96 -0.25 6.65 0.38
C ALA A 96 -1.45 7.01 1.27
N LYS A 97 -1.21 7.33 2.55
CA LYS A 97 -2.27 7.71 3.49
C LYS A 97 -2.99 8.99 3.08
N VAL A 98 -2.26 9.99 2.57
CA VAL A 98 -2.84 11.26 2.09
C VAL A 98 -3.60 11.06 0.78
N ASN A 99 -3.12 10.20 -0.10
CA ASN A 99 -3.70 9.99 -1.44
C ASN A 99 -4.71 8.84 -1.52
N LYS A 100 -4.99 8.15 -0.41
CA LYS A 100 -5.76 6.90 -0.37
C LYS A 100 -7.09 6.96 -1.13
N GLN A 101 -7.85 8.05 -0.99
CA GLN A 101 -9.15 8.18 -1.65
C GLN A 101 -9.01 8.32 -3.16
N ASN A 102 -8.07 9.16 -3.60
CA ASN A 102 -7.81 9.36 -5.02
C ASN A 102 -7.33 8.07 -5.68
N TRP A 103 -6.45 7.33 -5.01
CA TRP A 103 -5.92 6.06 -5.50
C TRP A 103 -7.00 4.98 -5.55
N PHE A 104 -7.86 4.89 -4.54
CA PHE A 104 -8.99 3.96 -4.54
C PHE A 104 -9.93 4.21 -5.72
N ASN A 105 -10.29 5.48 -5.95
CA ASN A 105 -11.14 5.88 -7.07
C ASN A 105 -10.47 5.61 -8.42
N THR A 106 -9.17 5.90 -8.55
CA THR A 106 -8.41 5.69 -9.78
C THR A 106 -8.26 4.22 -10.12
N ALA A 107 -8.10 3.37 -9.09
CA ALA A 107 -7.99 1.93 -9.26
C ALA A 107 -9.35 1.24 -9.48
N LEU A 108 -10.48 1.96 -9.44
CA LEU A 108 -11.80 1.43 -9.78
C LEU A 108 -12.22 0.18 -8.98
N TYR A 109 -11.81 0.07 -7.70
CA TYR A 109 -12.24 -1.04 -6.85
C TYR A 109 -13.77 -1.03 -6.68
N PRO A 110 -14.45 -2.18 -6.83
CA PRO A 110 -15.91 -2.25 -6.66
C PRO A 110 -16.27 -2.23 -5.17
N GLY A 111 -16.50 -1.03 -4.63
CA GLY A 111 -16.88 -0.84 -3.23
C GLY A 111 -16.56 0.56 -2.69
N VAL A 112 -16.39 0.67 -1.38
CA VAL A 112 -16.04 1.92 -0.69
C VAL A 112 -14.77 1.76 0.14
N LEU A 113 -14.03 2.85 0.28
CA LEU A 113 -12.88 2.91 1.18
C LEU A 113 -13.38 3.18 2.60
N THR A 114 -13.06 2.28 3.54
CA THR A 114 -13.42 2.47 4.95
C THR A 114 -12.59 3.60 5.57
N GLU A 115 -13.26 4.50 6.31
CA GLU A 115 -12.60 5.52 7.10
C GLU A 115 -12.18 5.03 8.49
N LYS A 116 -12.61 3.82 8.88
CA LYS A 116 -12.25 3.21 10.16
C LYS A 116 -10.75 2.94 10.20
N VAL A 117 -10.04 3.80 10.91
CA VAL A 117 -8.66 3.56 11.35
C VAL A 117 -8.77 2.48 12.43
N GLY A 118 -8.57 1.22 12.07
CA GLY A 118 -8.51 0.14 13.07
C GLY A 118 -7.37 0.40 14.05
N PHE A 119 -7.72 0.49 15.34
CA PHE A 119 -6.79 0.42 16.47
C PHE A 119 -6.44 -1.04 16.78
#